data_AF-A0A3S4KAS9-F1
#
_entry.id   AF-A0A3S4KAS9-F1
#
_cell.length_a   1.000
_cell.length_b   1.000
_cell.length_c   1.000
_cell.angle_alpha   90.00
_cell.angle_beta   90.00
_cell.angle_gamma   90.00
#
_symmetry.space_group_name_H-M   'P 1'
#
loop_
_entity.id
_entity.type
_entity.pdbx_description
1 polymer ?
#
loop_
_entity_poly.entity_id
_entity_poly.type
_entity_poly.pdbx_seq_one_letter_code
_entity_poly.pdbx_strand_id
1 'polypeptide(L)'
;MRKLEWRDNAGQLIVMARGNPDPILDLPWAVTRQRLTISDGRWNWPYQGFPLSGRLAFNIDNWQAGPDNAQVSGRLNILTQGDAGKANAVLTIGPGKLQHG
;
A
#
# COMPACT_ATOMS: atom_id res chain seq x y z
N MET A 1 -26.92 -10.91 21.09
CA MET A 1 -27.34 -10.69 19.68
C MET A 1 -26.26 -11.28 18.79
N ARG A 2 -26.61 -12.16 17.84
CA ARG A 2 -25.65 -13.05 17.14
C ARG A 2 -25.02 -12.41 15.91
N LYS A 3 -23.72 -12.75 15.77
CA LYS A 3 -22.90 -13.08 14.58
C LYS A 3 -22.74 -12.07 13.45
N LEU A 4 -21.47 -11.80 13.19
CA LEU A 4 -21.01 -11.28 11.91
C LEU A 4 -19.74 -12.08 11.52
N GLU A 5 -19.95 -13.26 10.95
CA GLU A 5 -18.88 -14.02 10.29
C GLU A 5 -18.65 -13.37 8.91
N TRP A 6 -17.78 -12.36 8.85
CA TRP A 6 -17.23 -11.86 7.58
C TRP A 6 -16.01 -12.70 7.23
N ARG A 7 -16.20 -13.72 6.39
CA ARG A 7 -15.18 -14.08 5.39
C ARG A 7 -15.48 -13.16 4.20
N ASP A 8 -14.46 -12.47 3.67
CA ASP A 8 -14.45 -11.60 2.44
C ASP A 8 -14.03 -10.15 2.69
N ASN A 9 -13.75 -9.76 3.92
CA ASN A 9 -13.24 -8.42 4.27
C ASN A 9 -11.72 -8.25 4.05
N ALA A 10 -11.07 -9.19 3.38
CA ALA A 10 -9.64 -9.13 3.12
C ALA A 10 -9.32 -9.84 1.80
N GLY A 11 -8.26 -9.40 1.15
CA GLY A 11 -7.79 -9.97 -0.10
C GLY A 11 -6.36 -9.56 -0.40
N GLN A 12 -5.90 -9.91 -1.59
CA GLN A 12 -4.54 -9.61 -2.03
C GLN A 12 -4.58 -9.20 -3.49
N LEU A 13 -3.99 -8.04 -3.80
CA LEU A 13 -3.77 -7.60 -5.17
C LEU A 13 -2.34 -7.93 -5.58
N ILE A 14 -2.17 -8.83 -6.53
CA ILE A 14 -0.87 -9.21 -7.09
C ILE A 14 -0.81 -8.74 -8.54
N VAL A 15 0.24 -8.00 -8.90
CA VAL A 15 0.51 -7.56 -10.28
C VAL A 15 1.84 -8.14 -10.73
N MET A 16 1.81 -8.84 -11.87
CA MET A 16 2.98 -9.46 -12.49
C MET A 16 3.41 -8.65 -13.73
N ALA A 17 4.70 -8.45 -13.91
CA ALA A 17 5.24 -7.97 -15.17
C ALA A 17 5.45 -9.14 -16.13
N ARG A 18 5.22 -8.93 -17.43
CA ARG A 18 5.45 -9.96 -18.45
C ARG A 18 6.93 -10.37 -18.43
N GLY A 19 7.20 -11.67 -18.26
CA GLY A 19 8.56 -12.21 -18.25
C GLY A 19 9.33 -12.01 -16.95
N ASN A 20 8.68 -11.51 -15.89
CA ASN A 20 9.28 -11.42 -14.56
C ASN A 20 8.70 -12.52 -13.65
N PRO A 21 9.53 -13.36 -12.99
CA PRO A 21 9.06 -14.35 -12.03
C PRO A 21 8.49 -13.72 -10.74
N ASP A 22 8.94 -12.52 -10.37
CA ASP A 22 8.51 -11.84 -9.16
C ASP A 22 7.40 -10.80 -9.44
N PRO A 23 6.43 -10.62 -8.54
CA PRO A 23 5.43 -9.56 -8.65
C PRO A 23 6.08 -8.18 -8.55
N ILE A 24 5.58 -7.25 -9.35
CA ILE A 24 5.93 -5.83 -9.25
C ILE A 24 5.11 -5.11 -8.18
N LEU A 25 3.99 -5.70 -7.77
CA LEU A 25 3.12 -5.20 -6.73
C LEU A 25 2.41 -6.37 -6.03
N ASP A 26 2.42 -6.37 -4.71
CA ASP A 26 1.72 -7.32 -3.86
C ASP A 26 1.13 -6.58 -2.66
N LEU A 27 -0.19 -6.38 -2.65
CA LEU A 27 -0.89 -5.59 -1.64
C LEU A 27 -1.93 -6.45 -0.94
N PRO A 28 -1.62 -7.03 0.23
CA PRO A 28 -2.64 -7.58 1.11
C PRO A 28 -3.45 -6.42 1.67
N TRP A 29 -4.76 -6.47 1.47
CA TRP A 29 -5.69 -5.47 1.96
C TRP A 29 -6.72 -6.09 2.90
N ALA A 30 -7.19 -5.29 3.84
CA ALA A 30 -8.35 -5.59 4.67
C ALA A 30 -9.28 -4.38 4.74
N VAL A 31 -10.57 -4.65 4.84
CA VAL A 31 -11.61 -3.62 4.87
C VAL A 31 -12.61 -3.92 5.98
N THR A 32 -12.94 -2.89 6.73
CA THR A 32 -14.09 -2.84 7.64
C THR A 32 -14.98 -1.70 7.21
N ARG A 33 -16.13 -1.51 7.88
CA ARG A 33 -16.99 -0.36 7.61
C ARG A 33 -16.28 0.98 7.86
N GLN A 34 -15.30 1.00 8.76
CA GLN A 34 -14.63 2.21 9.19
C GLN A 34 -13.26 2.39 8.56
N ARG A 35 -12.62 1.31 8.07
CA ARG A 35 -11.21 1.37 7.68
C ARG A 35 -10.88 0.46 6.51
N LEU A 36 -10.13 0.98 5.55
CA LEU A 36 -9.36 0.18 4.58
C LEU A 36 -7.89 0.19 5.01
N THR A 37 -7.23 -0.95 5.01
CA THR A 37 -5.81 -1.07 5.34
C THR A 37 -5.04 -1.86 4.30
N ILE A 38 -3.77 -1.47 4.12
CA ILE A 38 -2.68 -2.27 3.56
C ILE A 38 -1.57 -2.23 4.61
N SER A 39 -1.18 -3.36 5.18
CA SER A 39 -0.24 -3.40 6.32
C SER A 39 1.18 -3.81 5.94
N ASP A 40 1.34 -4.68 4.94
CA ASP A 40 2.64 -5.17 4.46
C ASP A 40 2.68 -5.25 2.94
N GLY A 41 2.27 -4.17 2.27
CA GLY A 41 2.35 -4.08 0.83
C GLY A 41 3.80 -4.11 0.36
N ARG A 42 4.07 -4.82 -0.73
CA ARG A 42 5.38 -4.93 -1.35
C ARG A 42 5.31 -4.40 -2.77
N TRP A 43 6.35 -3.71 -3.18
CA TRP A 43 6.46 -3.21 -4.54
C TRP A 43 7.88 -3.37 -5.06
N ASN A 44 8.01 -3.58 -6.37
CA ASN A 44 9.26 -3.78 -7.05
C ASN A 44 9.19 -3.16 -8.45
N TRP A 45 10.14 -2.30 -8.75
CA TRP A 45 10.36 -1.68 -10.05
C TRP A 45 11.70 -2.18 -10.61
N PRO A 46 11.70 -3.26 -11.42
CA PRO A 46 12.91 -3.95 -11.84
C PRO A 46 13.49 -3.41 -13.16
N TYR A 47 12.91 -2.36 -13.75
CA TYR A 47 13.30 -1.88 -15.08
C TYR A 47 14.61 -1.06 -15.04
N GLN A 48 15.33 -1.04 -16.17
CA GLN A 48 16.71 -0.53 -16.26
C GLN A 48 16.87 0.93 -15.80
N GLY A 49 18.04 1.21 -15.22
CA GLY A 49 18.49 2.54 -14.78
C GLY A 49 18.64 2.63 -13.27
N PHE A 50 17.60 2.29 -12.51
CA PHE A 50 17.59 2.27 -11.04
C PHE A 50 16.57 1.25 -10.56
N PRO A 51 16.95 0.01 -10.22
CA PRO A 51 16.02 -0.92 -9.61
C PRO A 51 15.60 -0.38 -8.25
N LEU A 52 14.29 -0.20 -8.07
CA LEU A 52 13.70 0.30 -6.84
C LEU A 52 12.78 -0.77 -6.27
N SER A 53 12.77 -0.91 -4.96
CA SER A 53 11.82 -1.80 -4.30
C SER A 53 11.45 -1.26 -2.94
N GLY A 54 10.47 -1.87 -2.30
CA GLY A 54 10.25 -1.57 -0.90
C GLY A 54 8.95 -2.08 -0.36
N ARG A 55 8.53 -1.44 0.73
CA ARG A 55 7.33 -1.80 1.47
C ARG A 55 6.45 -0.58 1.65
N LEU A 56 5.15 -0.81 1.68
CA LEU A 56 4.18 0.23 1.95
C LEU A 56 3.13 -0.24 2.95
N ALA A 57 2.75 0.67 3.83
CA ALA A 57 1.58 0.55 4.67
C ALA A 57 0.69 1.76 4.42
N PHE A 58 -0.61 1.56 4.37
CA PHE A 58 -1.56 2.59 4.00
C PHE A 58 -2.91 2.34 4.68
N ASN A 59 -3.51 3.39 5.22
CA ASN A 59 -4.81 3.33 5.86
C ASN A 59 -5.70 4.44 5.34
N ILE A 60 -6.97 4.09 5.08
CA ILE A 60 -8.05 5.05 4.90
C ILE A 60 -9.07 4.81 5.99
N ASP A 61 -9.19 5.76 6.91
CA ASP A 61 -10.21 5.80 7.93
C ASP A 61 -11.46 6.54 7.43
N ASN A 62 -12.62 6.14 7.96
CA ASN A 62 -13.93 6.73 7.69
C ASN A 62 -14.32 6.78 6.19
N TRP A 63 -13.84 5.82 5.40
CA TRP A 63 -13.99 5.81 3.94
C TRP A 63 -15.45 5.74 3.46
N GLN A 64 -16.36 5.13 4.23
CA GLN A 64 -17.78 5.05 3.89
C GLN A 64 -18.53 6.39 4.05
N ALA A 65 -17.95 7.36 4.78
CA ALA A 65 -18.52 8.69 4.94
C ALA A 65 -18.18 9.64 3.76
N GLY A 66 -17.54 9.12 2.71
CA GLY A 66 -17.13 9.87 1.52
C GLY A 66 -15.70 10.42 1.61
N PRO A 67 -15.07 10.76 0.47
CA PRO A 67 -13.66 11.17 0.39
C PRO A 67 -13.29 12.35 1.28
N ASP A 68 -14.17 13.36 1.40
CA ASP A 68 -13.94 14.57 2.20
C ASP A 68 -13.89 14.32 3.73
N ASN A 69 -14.46 13.19 4.14
CA ASN A 69 -14.49 12.73 5.53
C ASN A 69 -13.52 11.58 5.79
N ALA A 70 -12.91 11.05 4.73
CA ALA A 70 -11.91 10.01 4.83
C ALA A 70 -10.59 10.61 5.30
N GLN A 71 -9.91 9.91 6.21
CA GLN A 71 -8.59 10.28 6.69
C GLN A 71 -7.57 9.28 6.19
N VAL A 72 -6.54 9.77 5.51
CA VAL A 72 -5.51 8.97 4.88
C VAL A 72 -4.23 9.07 5.67
N SER A 73 -3.59 7.93 5.91
CA SER A 73 -2.24 7.85 6.46
C SER A 73 -1.47 6.73 5.79
N GLY A 74 -0.15 6.82 5.81
CA GLY A 74 0.67 5.76 5.24
C GLY A 74 2.15 5.96 5.45
N ARG A 75 2.89 4.91 5.11
CA ARG A 75 4.35 4.88 5.10
C ARG A 75 4.80 4.14 3.86
N LEU A 76 5.73 4.75 3.12
CA LEU A 76 6.39 4.14 1.99
C LEU A 76 7.89 4.06 2.29
N ASN A 77 8.43 2.85 2.21
CA ASN A 77 9.86 2.61 2.24
C ASN A 77 10.35 2.37 0.81
N ILE A 78 11.47 3.00 0.46
CA ILE A 78 12.10 2.93 -0.86
C ILE A 78 13.55 2.48 -0.68
N LEU A 79 13.87 1.32 -1.23
CA LEU A 79 15.19 0.75 -1.34
C LEU A 79 15.68 0.95 -2.76
N THR A 80 16.86 1.55 -2.88
CA THR A 80 17.57 1.69 -4.16
C THR A 80 18.83 0.83 -4.11
N GLN A 81 19.18 0.21 -5.23
CA GLN A 81 20.42 -0.54 -5.37
C GLN A 81 21.08 -0.14 -6.69
N GLY A 82 22.18 0.61 -6.61
CA GLY A 82 22.99 1.00 -7.76
C GLY A 82 24.46 0.72 -7.55
N ASP A 83 25.28 1.01 -8.56
CA ASP A 83 26.72 0.75 -8.54
C ASP A 83 27.45 1.47 -7.40
N ALA A 84 26.91 2.62 -6.95
CA ALA A 84 27.45 3.41 -5.84
C ALA A 84 26.97 2.96 -4.44
N GLY A 85 26.11 1.94 -4.33
CA GLY A 85 25.65 1.39 -3.05
C GLY A 85 24.13 1.28 -2.89
N LYS A 86 23.71 0.91 -1.68
CA LYS A 86 22.29 0.80 -1.28
C LYS A 86 21.87 2.03 -0.49
N ALA A 87 20.72 2.60 -0.81
CA ALA A 87 20.11 3.66 -0.01
C ALA A 87 18.68 3.29 0.39
N ASN A 88 18.25 3.74 1.57
CA ASN A 88 16.89 3.59 2.07
C ASN A 88 16.27 4.95 2.36
N ALA A 89 15.12 5.23 1.75
CA ALA A 89 14.32 6.41 2.02
C ALA A 89 12.96 6.01 2.61
N VAL A 90 12.49 6.73 3.61
CA VAL A 90 11.18 6.52 4.23
C VAL A 90 10.35 7.79 4.10
N LEU A 91 9.18 7.66 3.48
CA LEU A 91 8.16 8.69 3.43
C LEU A 91 7.03 8.31 4.37
N THR A 92 6.60 9.24 5.22
CA THR A 92 5.42 9.08 6.09
C THR A 92 4.42 10.15 5.74
N ILE A 93 3.17 9.74 5.51
CA ILE A 93 2.03 10.62 5.29
C ILE A 93 1.17 10.51 6.54
N GLY A 94 1.07 11.62 7.27
CA GLY A 94 0.23 11.72 8.46
C GLY A 94 -1.25 11.87 8.11
N PRO A 95 -2.15 11.67 9.10
CA PRO A 95 -3.59 11.73 8.90
C PRO A 95 -4.02 13.04 8.22
N GLY A 96 -4.46 12.95 6.97
CA GLY A 96 -4.95 14.07 6.17
C GLY A 96 -6.25 13.73 5.45
N LYS A 97 -7.07 14.74 5.16
CA LYS A 97 -8.27 14.56 4.34
C LYS A 97 -7.91 14.52 2.86
N LEU A 98 -8.68 13.77 2.07
CA LEU A 98 -8.64 13.89 0.62
C LEU A 98 -9.47 15.12 0.23
N GLN A 99 -8.82 16.26 0.06
CA GLN A 99 -9.49 17.46 -0.47
C GLN A 99 -9.22 17.53 -1.97
N HIS A 100 -10.27 17.70 -2.77
CA HIS A 100 -10.11 18.21 -4.13
C HIS A 100 -9.66 19.68 -4.02
N GLY A 101 -8.49 19.99 -4.58
CA GLY A 101 -8.06 21.37 -4.78
C GLY A 101 -8.84 22.05 -5.88
#